data_AF-D7MF74-F1
#
_entry.id   AF-D7MF74-F1
#
_cell.length_a   1.000
_cell.length_b   1.000
_cell.length_c   1.000
_cell.angle_alpha   90.00
_cell.angle_beta   90.00
_cell.angle_gamma   90.00
#
_symmetry.space_group_name_H-M   'P 1'
#
loop_
_entity.id
_entity.type
_entity.pdbx_description
1 polymer ?
#
loop_
_entity_poly.entity_id
_entity_poly.type
_entity_poly.pdbx_seq_one_letter_code
_entity_poly.pdbx_strand_id
1 'polypeptide(L)'
;MIVHTVLVSDLSNHSILVVDELRVIIVDDTVDIWPHDKRNLLQITKYIYFSVAVSIDKRWRSYAEVKRDESLSNGSLANVLKFLVYVHKRYEKKLDSKDLRLLIPDPYQQYCF
;
A
#
# COMPACT_ATOMS: atom_id res chain seq x y z
N MET A 1 -3.19 -11.94 3.45
CA MET A 1 -4.35 -11.06 3.68
C MET A 1 -3.97 -10.11 4.80
N ILE A 2 -3.31 -9.01 4.46
CA ILE A 2 -3.06 -7.91 5.39
C ILE A 2 -3.84 -6.74 4.78
N VAL A 3 -5.08 -6.55 5.22
CA VAL A 3 -5.85 -5.36 4.89
C VAL A 3 -5.39 -4.30 5.87
N HIS A 4 -4.52 -3.38 5.45
CA HIS A 4 -4.22 -2.17 6.23
C HIS A 4 -4.84 -0.98 5.52
N THR A 5 -6.04 -0.62 5.95
CA THR A 5 -6.60 0.71 5.68
C THR A 5 -5.85 1.69 6.57
N VAL A 6 -4.96 2.50 5.99
CA VAL A 6 -4.33 3.60 6.74
C VAL A 6 -5.22 4.82 6.58
N LEU A 7 -6.08 5.05 7.58
CA LEU A 7 -6.82 6.31 7.71
C LEU A 7 -5.87 7.38 8.23
N VAL A 8 -5.53 8.36 7.40
CA VAL A 8 -4.91 9.60 7.87
C VAL A 8 -6.03 10.53 8.35
N SER A 9 -6.67 10.18 9.45
CA SER A 9 -7.72 11.00 10.08
C SER A 9 -7.13 11.82 11.23
N ASP A 10 -7.34 13.12 11.18
CA ASP A 10 -7.16 14.01 12.33
C ASP A 10 -8.04 13.51 13.48
N LEU A 11 -7.44 13.15 14.62
CA LEU A 11 -8.16 12.85 15.86
C LEU A 11 -8.62 14.16 16.51
N SER A 12 -9.39 14.98 15.78
CA SER A 12 -10.04 16.17 16.32
C SER A 12 -11.55 15.95 16.34
N ASN A 13 -11.96 15.21 17.37
CA ASN A 13 -13.22 15.30 18.11
C ASN A 13 -14.55 15.47 17.33
N HIS A 14 -15.43 14.49 17.53
CA HIS A 14 -16.86 14.43 17.18
C HIS A 14 -17.28 13.86 15.82
N SER A 15 -18.16 12.85 15.94
CA SER A 15 -19.07 12.27 14.94
C SER A 15 -18.46 11.33 13.89
N ILE A 16 -19.00 10.11 13.89
CA ILE A 16 -19.03 9.08 12.84
C ILE A 16 -18.30 9.50 11.57
N LEU A 17 -17.20 8.80 11.31
CA LEU A 17 -16.27 8.94 10.19
C LEU A 17 -16.99 9.21 8.85
N VAL A 18 -17.28 10.47 8.55
CA VAL A 18 -17.31 10.95 7.17
C VAL A 18 -15.85 10.96 6.77
N VAL A 19 -15.35 9.78 6.40
CA VAL A 19 -14.03 9.64 5.86
C VAL A 19 -14.01 10.46 4.59
N ASP A 20 -13.26 11.55 4.60
CA ASP A 20 -12.93 12.25 3.38
C ASP A 20 -12.19 11.24 2.50
N GLU A 21 -12.89 10.63 1.52
CA GLU A 21 -12.33 9.60 0.63
C GLU A 21 -11.04 10.11 -0.05
N LEU A 22 -10.87 11.42 -0.14
CA LEU A 22 -9.67 12.08 -0.62
C LEU A 22 -8.44 11.90 0.30
N ARG A 23 -8.62 11.36 1.52
CA ARG A 23 -7.60 11.19 2.56
C ARG A 23 -7.33 9.73 2.93
N VAL A 24 -7.83 8.80 2.13
CA VAL A 24 -7.67 7.36 2.36
C VAL A 24 -6.66 6.79 1.39
N ILE A 25 -5.73 6.00 1.92
CA ILE A 25 -4.86 5.13 1.12
C ILE A 25 -5.15 3.68 1.53
N ILE A 26 -5.48 2.87 0.54
CA ILE A 26 -5.68 1.43 0.64
C ILE A 26 -4.37 0.79 0.17
N VAL A 27 -3.79 -0.10 0.97
CA VAL A 27 -2.59 -0.85 0.59
C VAL A 27 -2.99 -2.32 0.45
N ASP A 28 -2.93 -2.88 -0.75
CA ASP A 28 -3.37 -4.26 -1.02
C ASP A 28 -2.60 -4.86 -2.22
N ASP A 29 -2.42 -6.19 -2.22
CA ASP A 29 -1.80 -6.92 -3.34
C ASP A 29 -2.82 -7.32 -4.42
N THR A 30 -4.13 -7.24 -4.12
CA THR A 30 -5.20 -7.69 -5.00
C THR A 30 -6.07 -6.53 -5.50
N VAL A 31 -5.90 -6.12 -6.75
CA VAL A 31 -6.65 -4.99 -7.34
C VAL A 31 -8.12 -5.32 -7.57
N ASP A 32 -8.42 -6.57 -7.94
CA ASP A 32 -9.75 -6.95 -8.43
C ASP A 32 -10.84 -6.89 -7.36
N ILE A 33 -10.47 -6.94 -6.07
CA ILE A 33 -11.41 -6.81 -4.95
C ILE A 33 -11.78 -5.35 -4.63
N TRP A 34 -11.11 -4.37 -5.27
CA TRP A 34 -11.34 -2.94 -5.10
C TRP A 34 -11.83 -2.26 -6.41
N PRO A 35 -12.95 -2.70 -7.02
CA PRO A 35 -13.38 -2.19 -8.32
C PRO A 35 -13.76 -0.70 -8.30
N HIS A 36 -14.24 -0.19 -7.16
CA HIS A 36 -14.73 1.19 -7.02
C HIS A 36 -13.68 2.14 -6.42
N ASP A 37 -12.70 1.62 -5.68
CA ASP A 37 -11.70 2.42 -4.94
C ASP A 37 -10.29 2.36 -5.55
N LYS A 38 -10.18 2.02 -6.85
CA LYS A 38 -8.89 1.89 -7.56
C LYS A 38 -8.00 3.14 -7.46
N ARG A 39 -8.61 4.33 -7.31
CA ARG A 39 -7.89 5.59 -7.19
C ARG A 39 -7.26 5.80 -5.82
N ASN A 40 -7.71 5.05 -4.82
CA ASN A 40 -7.20 5.07 -3.45
C ASN A 40 -6.28 3.89 -3.17
N LEU A 41 -6.14 2.97 -4.12
CA LEU A 41 -5.34 1.77 -4.00
C LEU A 41 -3.88 2.03 -4.38
N LEU A 42 -3.00 1.86 -3.41
CA LEU A 42 -1.58 1.59 -3.59
C LEU A 42 -1.40 0.08 -3.70
N GLN A 43 -1.30 -0.41 -4.93
CA GLN A 43 -1.00 -1.81 -5.18
C GLN A 43 0.43 -2.13 -4.74
N ILE A 44 0.61 -3.24 -4.04
CA ILE A 44 1.92 -3.71 -3.59
C ILE A 44 2.23 -5.11 -4.11
N THR A 45 3.51 -5.46 -4.13
CA THR A 45 3.93 -6.82 -4.47
C THR A 45 3.45 -7.81 -3.40
N LYS A 46 2.86 -8.91 -3.85
CA LYS A 46 2.42 -9.99 -2.97
C LYS A 46 3.58 -10.58 -2.17
N TYR A 47 3.43 -10.61 -0.85
CA TYR A 47 4.40 -11.25 0.04
C TYR A 47 4.20 -12.77 0.06
N ILE A 48 5.17 -13.53 -0.47
CA ILE A 48 5.13 -14.99 -0.55
C ILE A 48 6.29 -15.59 0.26
N TYR A 49 6.04 -15.82 1.55
CA TYR A 49 7.05 -16.43 2.42
C TYR A 49 7.17 -17.93 2.20
N PHE A 50 6.06 -18.65 2.34
CA PHE A 50 5.99 -20.08 2.10
C PHE A 50 5.71 -20.36 0.62
N SER A 51 6.30 -21.43 0.10
CA SER A 51 6.02 -21.88 -1.26
C SER A 51 4.55 -22.25 -1.39
N VAL A 52 3.94 -21.83 -2.49
CA VAL A 52 2.55 -22.16 -2.80
C VAL A 52 2.59 -23.31 -3.79
N ALA A 53 1.96 -24.43 -3.46
CA ALA A 53 1.98 -25.64 -4.29
C ALA A 53 1.50 -25.43 -5.75
N VAL A 54 0.80 -24.32 -6.02
CA VAL A 54 0.23 -23.94 -7.32
C VAL A 54 1.16 -23.04 -8.15
N SER A 55 2.36 -22.68 -7.67
CA SER A 55 3.31 -21.91 -8.48
C SER A 55 3.91 -22.79 -9.59
N ILE A 56 3.24 -22.83 -10.74
CA ILE A 56 3.68 -23.50 -11.98
C ILE A 56 5.00 -22.90 -12.48
N ASP A 57 5.29 -21.64 -12.15
CA ASP A 57 6.50 -20.96 -12.57
C ASP A 57 7.65 -21.17 -11.57
N LYS A 58 8.48 -22.19 -11.84
CA LYS A 58 9.71 -22.52 -11.08
C LYS A 58 10.73 -21.38 -10.97
N ARG A 59 10.49 -20.23 -11.63
CA ARG A 59 11.32 -19.03 -11.52
C ARG A 59 11.10 -18.24 -10.23
N TRP A 60 9.97 -18.41 -9.55
CA TRP A 60 9.65 -17.65 -8.34
C TRP A 60 9.89 -18.52 -7.11
N ARG A 61 11.06 -18.37 -6.50
CA ARG A 61 11.35 -19.00 -5.22
C ARG A 61 10.74 -18.19 -4.08
N SER A 62 10.10 -18.85 -3.13
CA SER A 62 9.58 -18.20 -1.94
C SER A 62 10.70 -17.69 -1.02
N TYR A 63 10.42 -16.74 -0.13
CA TYR A 63 11.42 -16.23 0.83
C TYR A 63 12.01 -17.35 1.71
N ALA A 64 11.20 -18.34 2.08
CA ALA A 64 11.67 -19.53 2.80
C ALA A 64 12.68 -20.35 1.97
N GLU A 65 12.44 -20.55 0.67
CA GLU A 65 13.34 -21.31 -0.21
C GLU A 65 14.68 -20.62 -0.43
N VAL A 66 14.70 -19.29 -0.50
CA VAL A 66 15.94 -18.50 -0.60
C VAL A 66 16.56 -18.17 0.77
N LYS A 67 15.93 -18.62 1.87
CA LYS A 67 16.35 -18.38 3.26
C LYS A 67 16.65 -16.90 3.54
N ARG A 68 15.85 -16.02 2.96
CA ARG A 68 16.02 -14.58 3.06
C ARG A 68 14.63 -13.96 3.04
N ASP A 69 14.45 -12.90 3.82
CA ASP A 69 13.24 -12.08 3.77
C ASP A 69 13.34 -10.97 2.70
N GLU A 70 12.33 -10.13 2.59
CA GLU A 70 12.41 -8.91 1.78
C GLU A 70 13.54 -7.97 2.25
N SER A 71 13.94 -7.05 1.37
CA SER A 71 14.98 -6.08 1.72
C SER A 71 14.45 -5.05 2.73
N LEU A 72 15.16 -4.85 3.84
CA LEU A 72 14.83 -3.83 4.83
C LEU A 72 14.81 -2.40 4.26
N SER A 73 15.58 -2.14 3.20
CA SER A 73 15.67 -0.82 2.59
C SER A 73 14.89 -0.71 1.28
N ASN A 74 14.79 -1.78 0.50
CA ASN A 74 14.23 -1.76 -0.85
C ASN A 74 13.11 -2.79 -1.09
N GLY A 75 12.68 -3.48 -0.03
CA GLY A 75 11.56 -4.42 -0.08
C GLY A 75 10.22 -3.69 -0.19
N SER A 76 9.17 -4.46 -0.44
CA SER A 76 7.84 -3.92 -0.69
C SER A 76 7.32 -3.17 0.52
N LEU A 77 7.44 -3.77 1.71
CA LEU A 77 7.04 -3.09 2.93
C LEU A 77 7.89 -1.85 3.23
N ALA A 78 9.18 -1.88 2.94
CA ALA A 78 10.07 -0.73 3.13
C ALA A 78 9.67 0.44 2.22
N ASN A 79 9.28 0.16 0.97
CA ASN A 79 8.82 1.16 0.02
C ASN A 79 7.45 1.72 0.42
N VAL A 80 6.53 0.87 0.86
CA VAL A 80 5.23 1.29 1.41
C VAL A 80 5.42 2.22 2.60
N LEU A 81 6.28 1.87 3.55
CA LEU A 81 6.54 2.70 4.72
C LEU A 81 7.09 4.08 4.33
N LYS A 82 8.05 4.13 3.39
CA LYS A 82 8.58 5.41 2.88
C LYS A 82 7.48 6.26 2.25
N PHE A 83 6.60 5.64 1.46
CA PHE A 83 5.47 6.32 0.83
C PHE A 83 4.49 6.87 1.88
N LEU A 84 4.07 6.06 2.85
CA LEU A 84 3.17 6.47 3.92
C LEU A 84 3.76 7.63 4.74
N VAL A 85 5.05 7.55 5.09
CA VAL A 85 5.76 8.65 5.79
C VAL A 85 5.82 9.92 4.94
N TYR A 86 6.08 9.77 3.63
CA TYR A 86 6.10 10.89 2.70
C TYR A 86 4.73 11.59 2.62
N VAL A 87 3.65 10.83 2.43
CA VAL A 87 2.29 11.34 2.37
C VAL A 87 1.90 12.01 3.69
N HIS A 88 2.16 11.36 4.82
CA HIS A 88 1.84 11.89 6.15
C HIS A 88 2.52 13.24 6.41
N LYS A 89 3.82 13.37 6.11
CA LYS A 89 4.56 14.63 6.27
C LYS A 89 4.01 15.74 5.38
N ARG A 90 3.52 15.39 4.19
CA ARG A 90 2.95 16.35 3.24
C ARG A 90 1.59 16.87 3.71
N TYR A 91 0.81 15.97 4.30
CA TYR A 91 -0.46 16.28 4.97
C TYR A 91 -0.25 17.19 6.19
N GLU A 92 0.66 16.84 7.11
CA GLU A 92 0.97 17.65 8.31
C GLU A 92 1.37 19.09 7.97
N LYS A 93 2.18 19.26 6.92
CA LYS A 93 2.61 20.59 6.45
C LYS A 93 1.49 21.37 5.76
N LYS A 94 0.28 20.82 5.64
CA LYS A 94 -0.86 21.37 4.90
C LYS A 94 -0.50 21.76 3.46
N LEU A 95 0.54 21.15 2.91
CA LEU A 95 1.01 21.44 1.55
C LEU A 95 -0.03 20.96 0.53
N ASP A 96 -0.69 19.84 0.85
CA ASP A 96 -1.75 19.26 0.05
C ASP A 96 -3.03 19.15 0.88
N SER A 97 -3.76 20.26 0.98
CA SER A 97 -5.18 20.26 1.39
C SER A 97 -6.09 19.59 0.34
N LYS A 98 -5.53 19.08 -0.77
CA LYS A 98 -6.24 18.62 -1.95
C LYS A 98 -5.76 17.21 -2.30
N ASP A 99 -6.57 16.22 -1.94
CA ASP A 99 -6.62 14.90 -2.55
C ASP A 99 -5.31 14.07 -2.58
N LEU A 100 -5.17 13.17 -1.61
CA LEU A 100 -4.04 12.22 -1.51
C LEU A 100 -3.97 11.26 -2.70
N ARG A 101 -5.06 11.06 -3.45
CA ARG A 101 -5.08 10.20 -4.65
C ARG A 101 -4.15 10.71 -5.75
N LEU A 102 -3.83 12.02 -5.74
CA LEU A 102 -2.87 12.62 -6.67
C LEU A 102 -1.41 12.22 -6.36
N LEU A 103 -1.13 11.74 -5.14
CA LEU A 103 0.20 11.29 -4.74
C LEU A 103 0.40 9.80 -5.01
N ILE A 104 -0.68 9.06 -5.22
CA ILE A 104 -0.63 7.64 -5.54
C ILE A 104 -0.10 7.51 -6.98
N PRO A 105 1.02 6.78 -7.20
CA PRO A 105 1.58 6.57 -8.53
C PRO A 105 0.56 5.88 -9.43
N ASP A 106 0.71 6.00 -10.75
CA ASP A 106 -0.14 5.27 -11.66
C ASP A 106 -0.04 3.74 -11.38
N PRO A 107 -1.15 2.98 -11.41
CA PRO A 107 -1.15 1.55 -11.12
C PRO A 107 -0.11 0.75 -11.93
N TYR A 108 0.20 1.18 -13.16
CA TYR A 108 1.21 0.53 -14.00
C TYR A 108 2.66 0.80 -13.56
N GLN A 109 2.88 1.78 -12.66
CA GLN A 109 4.16 2.09 -12.04
C GLN A 109 4.28 1.55 -10.61
N GLN A 110 3.19 1.01 -10.04
CA GLN A 110 3.14 0.53 -8.65
C GLN A 110 3.72 -0.88 -8.46
N TYR A 111 3.99 -1.63 -9.53
CA TYR A 111 4.69 -2.93 -9.47
C TYR A 111 6.11 -2.85 -8.89
N CYS A 112 6.63 -1.64 -8.70
CA CYS A 112 7.92 -1.37 -8.06
C CYS A 112 7.83 -1.14 -6.54
N PHE A 113 6.64 -1.26 -5.94
CA PHE A 113 6.48 -1.37 -4.49
C PHE A 113 6.73 -2.81 -4.04
#